data_AF-A0A2N2LU97-F1
#
_entry.id   AF-A0A2N2LU97-F1
#
_cell.length_a   1.000
_cell.length_b   1.000
_cell.length_c   1.000
_cell.angle_alpha   90.00
_cell.angle_beta   90.00
_cell.angle_gamma   90.00
#
_symmetry.space_group_name_H-M   'P 1'
#
loop_
_entity.id
_entity.type
_entity.pdbx_description
1 polymer ?
#
loop_
_entity_poly.entity_id
_entity_poly.type
_entity_poly.pdbx_seq_one_letter_code
_entity_poly.pdbx_strand_id
1 'polypeptide(L)'
;MVLTKVSLGDLFKVKSSDSSKFRIYTNKIDRKHIDFLLCNPKSMIPFLAIELDDKSHERKDRKGRDEFIEQVFKAANLPLLRVPVRHTYAVAEVASLLQPYIQSDLIRPLPADDKLQPAWAPPKCAKCGSDMIQRSAKSGPNQGNKFWGCSNYPQCRNIQPFVE
;
A
#
# COMPACT_ATOMS: atom_id res chain seq x y z
N MET A 1 0.46 11.36 12.52
CA MET A 1 -0.89 11.74 12.04
C MET A 1 -1.85 10.61 12.36
N VAL A 2 -3.13 10.91 12.65
CA VAL A 2 -4.15 9.91 12.97
C VAL A 2 -5.23 9.95 11.89
N LEU A 3 -5.53 8.81 11.28
CA LEU A 3 -6.65 8.64 10.35
C LEU A 3 -7.70 7.75 11.00
N THR A 4 -8.97 8.12 10.88
CA THR A 4 -10.10 7.40 11.48
C THR A 4 -10.88 6.65 10.43
N LYS A 5 -11.36 5.44 10.75
CA LYS A 5 -12.25 4.64 9.90
C LYS A 5 -11.69 4.44 8.49
N VAL A 6 -10.48 3.90 8.42
CA VAL A 6 -9.76 3.68 7.15
C VAL A 6 -10.20 2.34 6.55
N SER A 7 -10.54 2.32 5.25
CA SER A 7 -10.86 1.07 4.56
C SER A 7 -9.60 0.22 4.42
N LEU A 8 -9.72 -1.09 4.64
CA LEU A 8 -8.61 -2.01 4.40
C LEU A 8 -8.21 -2.06 2.92
N GLY A 9 -9.12 -1.72 2.00
CA GLY A 9 -8.83 -1.60 0.57
C GLY A 9 -7.94 -0.40 0.23
N ASP A 10 -7.95 0.64 1.07
CA ASP A 10 -7.04 1.79 0.93
C ASP A 10 -5.63 1.46 1.46
N LEU A 11 -5.54 0.50 2.39
CA LEU A 11 -4.28 0.10 3.02
C LEU A 11 -3.55 -0.99 2.23
N PHE A 12 -4.29 -1.95 1.68
CA PHE A 12 -3.73 -3.16 1.09
C PHE A 12 -4.18 -3.35 -0.36
N LYS A 13 -3.20 -3.58 -1.25
CA LYS A 13 -3.47 -3.96 -2.64
C LYS A 13 -3.14 -5.43 -2.86
N VAL A 14 -4.15 -6.21 -3.24
CA VAL A 14 -3.96 -7.63 -3.59
C VAL A 14 -3.25 -7.72 -4.93
N LYS A 15 -2.08 -8.38 -4.98
CA LYS A 15 -1.43 -8.74 -6.24
C LYS A 15 -1.89 -10.14 -6.64
N SER A 16 -2.84 -10.24 -7.57
CA SER A 16 -3.32 -11.51 -8.13
C SER A 16 -3.46 -11.39 -9.65
N SER A 17 -2.90 -12.35 -10.40
CA SER A 17 -3.04 -12.46 -11.86
C SER A 17 -4.37 -13.07 -12.31
N ASP A 18 -5.09 -13.72 -11.39
CA ASP A 18 -6.42 -14.31 -11.61
C ASP A 18 -7.51 -13.30 -11.20
N SER A 19 -8.30 -12.85 -12.19
CA SER A 19 -9.34 -11.82 -12.03
C SER A 19 -10.52 -12.26 -11.17
N SER A 20 -10.83 -13.56 -11.17
CA SER A 20 -11.94 -14.12 -10.38
C SER A 20 -11.55 -14.22 -8.91
N LYS A 21 -10.32 -14.68 -8.64
CA LYS A 21 -9.75 -14.70 -7.29
C LYS A 21 -9.51 -13.29 -6.75
N PHE A 22 -9.02 -12.39 -7.59
CA PHE A 22 -8.84 -10.97 -7.22
C PHE A 22 -10.14 -10.38 -6.66
N ARG A 23 -11.26 -10.54 -7.37
CA ARG A 23 -12.57 -10.02 -6.93
C ARG A 23 -13.06 -10.66 -5.63
N ILE A 24 -12.74 -11.93 -5.38
CA ILE A 24 -13.11 -12.61 -4.13
C ILE A 24 -12.28 -12.06 -2.95
N TYR A 25 -10.98 -11.83 -3.15
CA TYR A 25 -10.11 -11.29 -2.10
C TYR A 25 -10.36 -9.80 -1.83
N THR A 26 -10.56 -8.97 -2.85
CA THR A 26 -10.88 -7.55 -2.66
C THR A 26 -12.21 -7.35 -1.94
N ASN A 27 -13.26 -8.10 -2.30
CA ASN A 27 -14.54 -8.04 -1.58
C ASN A 27 -14.45 -8.37 -0.09
N LYS A 28 -13.47 -9.19 0.33
CA LYS A 28 -13.22 -9.50 1.75
C LYS A 28 -12.51 -8.35 2.47
N ILE A 29 -11.72 -7.56 1.75
CA ILE A 29 -10.91 -6.46 2.26
C ILE A 29 -11.71 -5.14 2.22
N ASP A 30 -12.33 -4.81 1.09
CA ASP A 30 -13.03 -3.55 0.82
C ASP A 30 -14.24 -3.30 1.74
N ARG A 31 -14.78 -4.37 2.32
CA ARG A 31 -15.92 -4.29 3.25
C ARG A 31 -15.50 -4.11 4.71
N LYS A 32 -14.20 -4.04 4.99
CA LYS A 32 -13.67 -3.95 6.34
C LYS A 32 -12.92 -2.63 6.52
N HIS A 33 -13.05 -2.06 7.70
CA HIS A 33 -12.36 -0.83 8.09
C HIS A 33 -11.57 -1.08 9.36
N ILE A 34 -10.49 -0.32 9.51
CA ILE A 34 -9.75 -0.17 10.76
C ILE A 34 -10.21 1.12 11.44
N ASP A 35 -10.34 1.11 12.77
CA ASP A 35 -10.83 2.27 13.51
C ASP A 35 -9.84 3.43 13.48
N PHE A 36 -8.56 3.14 13.73
CA PHE A 36 -7.51 4.14 13.63
C PHE A 36 -6.28 3.62 12.89
N LEU A 37 -5.65 4.50 12.14
CA LEU A 37 -4.37 4.28 11.49
C LEU A 37 -3.43 5.42 11.87
N LEU A 38 -2.30 5.07 12.45
CA LEU A 38 -1.23 5.99 12.76
C LEU A 38 -0.22 6.00 11.62
N CYS A 39 -0.01 7.20 11.07
CA CYS A 39 0.96 7.43 10.01
C CYS A 39 2.05 8.39 10.48
N ASN A 40 3.25 8.22 9.93
CA ASN A 40 4.30 9.19 10.08
C ASN A 40 3.83 10.53 9.46
N PRO A 41 3.91 11.66 10.19
CA PRO A 41 3.35 12.93 9.72
C PRO A 41 4.08 13.52 8.50
N LYS A 42 5.32 13.11 8.21
CA LYS A 42 6.10 13.63 7.08
C LYS A 42 5.95 12.77 5.83
N SER A 43 6.08 11.45 5.97
CA SER A 43 6.03 10.53 4.81
C SER A 43 4.64 9.99 4.51
N MET A 44 3.66 10.20 5.40
CA MET A 44 2.31 9.62 5.33
C MET A 44 2.27 8.08 5.38
N ILE A 45 3.40 7.44 5.68
CA ILE A 45 3.51 5.99 5.74
C ILE A 45 2.86 5.48 7.03
N PRO A 46 1.95 4.49 6.95
CA PRO A 46 1.36 3.87 8.12
C PRO A 46 2.40 3.05 8.89
N PHE A 47 2.37 3.15 10.23
CA PHE A 47 3.24 2.38 11.12
C PHE A 47 2.49 1.58 12.19
N LEU A 48 1.22 1.92 12.46
CA LEU A 48 0.38 1.17 13.38
C LEU A 48 -1.09 1.28 12.98
N ALA A 49 -1.79 0.15 12.94
CA ALA A 49 -3.24 0.08 12.88
C ALA A 49 -3.82 -0.23 14.27
N ILE A 50 -4.96 0.37 14.61
CA ILE A 50 -5.66 0.15 15.88
C ILE A 50 -7.11 -0.23 15.61
N GLU A 51 -7.55 -1.35 16.16
CA GLU A 51 -8.95 -1.81 16.11
C GLU A 51 -9.55 -1.79 17.52
N LEU A 52 -10.79 -1.32 17.63
CA LEU A 52 -11.54 -1.30 18.87
C LEU A 52 -12.41 -2.56 18.98
N ASP A 53 -12.11 -3.42 19.94
CA ASP A 53 -12.84 -4.66 20.18
C ASP A 53 -13.88 -4.48 21.29
N ASP A 54 -15.17 -4.58 20.95
CA ASP A 54 -16.28 -4.57 21.92
C ASP A 54 -16.55 -5.99 22.46
N LYS A 55 -16.87 -6.16 23.74
CA LYS A 55 -16.93 -7.44 24.48
C LYS A 55 -17.83 -8.55 23.89
N SER A 56 -18.57 -8.30 22.81
CA SER A 56 -19.37 -9.28 22.05
C SER A 56 -18.58 -10.29 21.19
N HIS A 57 -17.40 -10.75 21.64
CA HIS A 57 -16.45 -11.57 20.85
C HIS A 57 -16.55 -13.10 21.02
N GLU A 58 -17.53 -13.65 21.74
CA GLU A 58 -17.63 -15.11 21.95
C GLU A 58 -18.30 -15.91 20.82
N ARG A 59 -18.51 -15.32 19.64
CA ARG A 59 -19.11 -16.02 18.50
C ARG A 59 -18.05 -16.61 17.56
N LYS A 60 -18.13 -17.93 17.34
CA LYS A 60 -17.22 -18.79 16.54
C LYS A 60 -16.95 -18.27 15.11
N ASP A 61 -17.82 -17.40 14.61
CA ASP A 61 -17.84 -16.74 13.31
C ASP A 61 -16.79 -15.62 13.14
N ARG A 62 -16.09 -15.22 14.21
CA ARG A 62 -14.96 -14.26 14.18
C ARG A 62 -13.57 -14.90 14.02
N LYS A 63 -13.36 -16.18 14.41
CA LYS A 63 -12.05 -16.86 14.36
C LYS A 63 -11.41 -16.88 12.97
N GLY A 64 -12.16 -17.29 11.94
CA GLY A 64 -11.64 -17.32 10.56
C GLY A 64 -11.48 -15.94 9.91
N ARG A 65 -11.98 -14.87 10.54
CA ARG A 65 -11.86 -13.49 10.06
C ARG A 65 -10.68 -12.77 10.70
N ASP A 66 -10.40 -13.05 11.96
CA ASP A 66 -9.23 -12.50 12.68
C ASP A 66 -7.93 -13.02 12.08
N GLU A 67 -7.86 -14.31 11.77
CA GLU A 67 -6.68 -14.92 11.12
C GLU A 67 -6.36 -14.26 9.76
N PHE A 68 -7.38 -13.95 8.95
CA PHE A 68 -7.16 -13.31 7.65
C PHE A 68 -6.62 -11.88 7.80
N ILE A 69 -7.17 -11.10 8.72
CA ILE A 69 -6.71 -9.74 8.99
C ILE A 69 -5.26 -9.79 9.48
N GLU A 70 -4.96 -10.64 10.47
CA GLU A 70 -3.60 -10.81 10.99
C GLU A 70 -2.61 -11.20 9.90
N GLN A 71 -2.97 -12.12 9.00
CA GLN A 71 -2.12 -12.51 7.89
C GLN A 71 -1.83 -11.35 6.93
N VAL A 72 -2.83 -10.52 6.62
CA VAL A 72 -2.65 -9.37 5.72
C VAL A 72 -1.74 -8.31 6.36
N PHE A 73 -1.97 -7.98 7.63
CA PHE A 73 -1.14 -7.04 8.38
C PHE A 73 0.30 -7.55 8.55
N LYS A 74 0.45 -8.85 8.84
CA LYS A 74 1.77 -9.52 8.91
C LYS A 74 2.49 -9.50 7.57
N ALA A 75 1.78 -9.80 6.47
CA ALA A 75 2.37 -9.78 5.12
C ALA A 75 2.82 -8.37 4.70
N ALA A 76 2.13 -7.34 5.18
CA ALA A 76 2.50 -5.95 4.94
C ALA A 76 3.53 -5.39 5.94
N ASN A 77 3.96 -6.19 6.93
CA ASN A 77 4.83 -5.77 8.02
C ASN A 77 4.32 -4.52 8.75
N LEU A 78 3.00 -4.44 8.93
CA LEU A 78 2.30 -3.37 9.62
C LEU A 78 1.68 -3.94 10.91
N PRO A 79 2.10 -3.47 12.10
CA PRO A 79 1.50 -3.88 13.36
C PRO A 79 0.01 -3.54 13.44
N LEU A 80 -0.77 -4.46 14.02
CA LEU A 80 -2.18 -4.28 14.37
C LEU A 80 -2.33 -4.40 15.89
N LEU A 81 -2.84 -3.35 16.53
CA LEU A 81 -3.12 -3.31 17.96
C LEU A 81 -4.63 -3.34 18.19
N ARG A 82 -5.10 -4.31 18.96
CA ARG A 82 -6.51 -4.39 19.37
C ARG A 82 -6.66 -3.79 20.76
N VAL A 83 -7.55 -2.82 20.91
CA VAL A 83 -7.83 -2.14 22.17
C VAL A 83 -9.27 -2.43 22.59
N PRO A 84 -9.50 -2.96 23.80
CA PRO A 84 -10.87 -3.21 24.25
C PRO A 84 -11.63 -1.89 24.39
N VAL A 85 -12.87 -1.86 23.89
CA VAL A 85 -13.78 -0.70 24.02
C VAL A 85 -14.07 -0.47 25.50
N ARG A 86 -13.82 0.76 25.97
CA ARG A 86 -14.13 1.24 27.32
C ARG A 86 -14.79 2.61 27.23
N HIS A 87 -15.66 2.91 28.18
CA HIS A 87 -16.32 4.22 28.29
C HIS A 87 -15.35 5.35 28.69
N THR A 88 -14.23 4.98 29.33
CA THR A 88 -13.21 5.92 29.79
C THR A 88 -11.84 5.31 29.64
N TYR A 89 -10.88 6.12 29.19
CA TYR A 89 -9.47 5.76 29.11
C TYR A 89 -8.63 6.79 29.87
N ALA A 90 -7.61 6.32 30.60
CA ALA A 90 -6.58 7.20 31.11
C ALA A 90 -5.59 7.50 29.97
N VAL A 91 -5.27 8.79 29.76
CA VAL A 91 -4.33 9.20 28.70
C VAL A 91 -2.97 8.51 28.88
N ALA A 92 -2.51 8.37 30.13
CA ALA A 92 -1.25 7.69 30.44
C ALA A 92 -1.26 6.21 30.02
N GLU A 93 -2.37 5.49 30.22
CA GLU A 93 -2.50 4.08 29.85
C GLU A 93 -2.41 3.91 28.32
N VAL A 94 -3.15 4.74 27.57
CA VAL A 94 -3.12 4.73 26.11
C VAL A 94 -1.73 5.12 25.60
N ALA A 95 -1.10 6.14 26.20
CA ALA A 95 0.24 6.56 25.83
C ALA A 95 1.26 5.41 26.03
N SER A 96 1.25 4.75 27.18
CA SER A 96 2.13 3.61 27.47
C SER A 96 1.90 2.45 26.50
N LEU A 97 0.66 2.19 26.11
CA LEU A 97 0.31 1.15 25.13
C LEU A 97 0.88 1.46 23.73
N LEU A 98 0.83 2.72 23.31
CA LEU A 98 1.28 3.15 21.98
C LEU A 98 2.80 3.42 21.91
N GLN A 99 3.44 3.69 23.05
CA GLN A 99 4.83 4.13 23.14
C GLN A 99 5.84 3.22 22.40
N PRO A 100 5.76 1.87 22.47
CA PRO A 100 6.69 0.99 21.75
C PRO A 100 6.58 1.15 20.22
N TYR A 101 5.37 1.38 19.71
CA TYR A 101 5.12 1.53 18.28
C TYR A 101 5.57 2.90 17.78
N ILE A 102 5.35 3.95 18.57
CA ILE A 102 5.83 5.30 18.25
C ILE A 102 7.36 5.32 18.23
N GLN A 103 8.02 4.74 19.23
CA GLN A 103 9.48 4.67 19.27
C GLN A 103 10.06 3.89 18.09
N SER A 104 9.43 2.76 17.72
CA SER A 104 9.89 1.99 16.56
C SER A 104 9.68 2.71 15.22
N ASP A 105 8.63 3.52 15.05
CA ASP A 105 8.46 4.38 13.86
C ASP A 105 9.52 5.49 13.81
N LEU A 106 9.84 6.11 14.95
CA LEU A 106 10.85 7.19 15.02
C LEU A 106 12.26 6.71 14.67
N ILE A 107 12.57 5.43 14.93
CA ILE A 107 13.88 4.83 14.65
C ILE A 107 13.88 4.12 13.28
N ARG A 108 12.69 3.78 12.75
CA ARG A 108 12.58 3.23 11.39
C ARG A 108 13.19 4.26 10.44
N PRO A 109 14.18 3.87 9.61
CA PRO A 109 14.63 4.75 8.55
C PRO A 109 13.39 5.07 7.70
N LEU A 110 13.03 6.35 7.63
CA LEU A 110 12.09 6.80 6.60
C LEU A 110 12.61 6.21 5.30
N PRO A 111 11.82 5.41 4.57
CA PRO A 111 12.31 4.83 3.33
C PRO A 111 12.82 6.01 2.51
N ALA A 112 14.14 5.97 2.27
CA ALA A 112 14.91 7.11 1.85
C ALA A 112 14.39 7.50 0.49
N ASP A 113 13.45 8.45 0.47
CA ASP A 113 12.75 8.91 -0.73
C ASP A 113 12.47 7.72 -1.65
N ASP A 114 11.50 6.87 -1.27
CA ASP A 114 11.00 5.74 -2.07
C ASP A 114 10.39 6.27 -3.36
N LYS A 115 11.26 6.77 -4.24
CA LYS A 115 11.09 6.67 -5.65
C LYS A 115 10.82 5.20 -5.85
N LEU A 116 9.59 4.91 -6.27
CA LEU A 116 9.30 3.83 -7.18
C LEU A 116 10.38 3.86 -8.27
N GLN A 117 11.53 3.26 -8.02
CA GLN A 117 12.45 2.83 -9.03
C GLN A 117 11.84 1.50 -9.45
N PRO A 118 11.11 1.45 -10.58
CA PRO A 118 10.86 0.16 -11.19
C PRO A 118 12.20 -0.56 -11.27
N ALA A 119 12.22 -1.86 -10.95
CA ALA A 119 13.41 -2.71 -11.02
C ALA A 119 14.07 -2.72 -12.41
N TRP A 120 13.42 -2.12 -13.41
CA TRP A 120 13.99 -1.69 -14.67
C TRP A 120 14.02 -0.15 -14.70
N ALA A 121 15.21 0.45 -14.64
CA ALA A 121 15.33 1.87 -14.91
C ALA A 121 15.00 2.10 -16.40
N PRO A 122 14.14 3.06 -16.76
CA PRO A 122 13.90 3.37 -18.17
C PRO A 122 15.21 3.73 -18.86
N PRO A 123 15.47 3.22 -20.08
CA PRO A 123 16.68 3.56 -20.80
C PRO A 123 16.71 5.07 -21.08
N LYS A 124 17.93 5.63 -21.15
CA LYS A 124 18.11 7.00 -21.59
C LYS A 124 17.97 7.07 -23.11
N CYS A 125 17.36 8.14 -23.59
CA CYS A 125 17.18 8.37 -25.01
C CYS A 125 18.54 8.54 -25.70
N ALA A 126 18.84 7.69 -26.70
CA ALA A 126 20.08 7.78 -27.47
C ALA A 126 20.26 9.10 -28.25
N LYS A 127 19.20 9.90 -28.43
CA LYS A 127 19.24 11.17 -29.17
C LYS A 127 19.45 12.41 -28.29
N CYS A 128 18.85 12.45 -27.10
CA CYS A 128 18.86 13.66 -26.25
C CYS A 128 19.18 13.39 -24.77
N GLY A 129 19.39 12.14 -24.37
CA GLY A 129 19.71 11.77 -22.99
C GLY A 129 18.54 11.85 -22.00
N SER A 130 17.36 12.33 -22.40
CA SER A 130 16.15 12.35 -21.56
C SER A 130 15.65 10.94 -21.26
N ASP A 131 14.87 10.77 -20.19
CA ASP A 131 14.24 9.48 -19.86
C ASP A 131 13.29 9.02 -20.95
N MET A 132 13.14 7.70 -21.11
CA MET A 132 12.18 7.10 -22.02
C MET A 132 10.95 6.57 -21.27
N ILE A 133 9.80 6.64 -21.94
CA ILE A 133 8.49 6.25 -21.40
C ILE A 133 7.94 5.09 -22.23
N GLN A 134 7.44 4.06 -21.56
CA GLN A 134 6.82 2.92 -22.22
C GLN A 134 5.48 3.36 -22.85
N ARG A 135 5.30 3.07 -24.14
CA ARG A 135 4.07 3.34 -24.88
C ARG A 135 3.65 2.09 -25.65
N SER A 136 2.37 1.95 -25.91
CA SER A 136 1.83 0.90 -26.77
C SER A 136 1.31 1.49 -28.07
N ALA A 137 1.62 0.85 -29.19
CA ALA A 137 1.13 1.29 -30.48
C ALA A 137 -0.39 1.06 -30.57
N LYS A 138 -1.15 2.13 -30.84
CA LYS A 138 -2.62 2.12 -30.90
C LYS A 138 -3.16 1.68 -32.26
N SER A 139 -2.35 1.73 -33.31
CA SER A 139 -2.76 1.48 -34.70
C SER A 139 -1.57 1.05 -35.57
N GLY A 140 -1.86 0.38 -36.69
CA GLY A 140 -0.87 -0.05 -37.67
C GLY A 140 -0.34 -1.48 -37.43
N PRO A 141 0.68 -1.91 -38.20
CA PRO A 141 1.20 -3.29 -38.19
C PRO A 141 1.75 -3.76 -36.83
N ASN A 142 2.09 -2.80 -35.96
CA ASN A 142 2.65 -3.04 -34.63
C ASN A 142 1.62 -2.82 -33.52
N GLN A 143 0.32 -2.77 -33.82
CA GLN A 143 -0.73 -2.54 -32.83
C GLN A 143 -0.61 -3.52 -31.64
N GLY A 144 -0.65 -2.98 -30.43
CA GLY A 144 -0.47 -3.76 -29.20
C GLY A 144 0.97 -3.89 -28.71
N ASN A 145 1.98 -3.73 -29.59
CA ASN A 145 3.39 -3.83 -29.20
C ASN A 145 3.82 -2.62 -28.34
N LYS A 146 4.65 -2.91 -27.33
CA LYS A 146 5.26 -1.91 -26.45
C LYS A 146 6.54 -1.35 -27.08
N PHE A 147 6.81 -0.07 -26.87
CA PHE A 147 8.04 0.59 -27.27
C PHE A 147 8.41 1.69 -26.29
N TRP A 148 9.69 2.04 -26.23
CA TRP A 148 10.18 3.21 -25.52
C TRP A 148 10.02 4.45 -26.40
N GLY A 149 9.27 5.45 -25.95
CA GLY A 149 9.23 6.77 -26.58
C GLY A 149 9.95 7.80 -25.71
N CYS A 150 10.71 8.71 -26.31
CA CYS A 150 11.35 9.79 -25.56
C CYS A 150 10.31 10.63 -24.78
N SER A 151 10.62 10.95 -23.52
CA SER A 151 9.80 11.85 -22.69
C SER A 151 9.65 13.26 -23.30
N ASN A 152 10.65 13.73 -24.06
CA ASN A 152 10.66 15.06 -24.64
C ASN A 152 9.91 15.15 -25.99
N TYR A 153 9.04 14.19 -26.31
CA TYR A 153 8.15 14.29 -27.47
C TYR A 153 7.19 15.49 -27.28
N PRO A 154 6.96 16.34 -28.31
CA PRO A 154 7.25 16.15 -29.73
C PRO A 154 8.65 16.61 -30.18
N GLN A 155 9.44 17.25 -29.31
CA GLN A 155 10.75 17.81 -29.62
C GLN A 155 11.80 16.74 -29.90
N CYS A 156 11.70 15.58 -29.23
CA CYS A 156 12.47 14.39 -29.55
C CYS A 156 11.54 13.23 -29.90
N ARG A 157 11.58 12.79 -31.16
CA ARG A 157 10.75 11.67 -31.69
C ARG A 157 11.48 10.32 -31.68
N ASN A 158 12.57 10.19 -30.93
CA ASN A 158 13.31 8.95 -30.87
C ASN A 158 12.49 7.85 -30.19
N ILE A 159 12.47 6.67 -30.80
CA ILE A 159 11.84 5.46 -30.27
C ILE A 159 12.89 4.34 -30.14
N GLN A 160 12.72 3.47 -29.17
CA GLN A 160 13.55 2.27 -28.99
C GLN A 160 12.66 1.04 -28.75
N PRO A 161 13.11 -0.16 -29.14
CA PRO A 161 12.37 -1.39 -28.89
C PRO A 161 12.23 -1.63 -27.38
N PHE A 162 11.05 -2.08 -26.96
CA PHE A 162 10.86 -2.58 -25.60
C PHE A 162 11.41 -4.02 -25.54
N VAL A 163 12.38 -4.25 -24.66
CA VAL A 163 12.92 -5.59 -24.37
C VAL A 163 12.35 -6.00 -23.01
N GLU A 164 11.71 -7.16 -22.96
CA GLU A 164 11.01 -7.69 -21.77
C GLU A 164 11.96 -8.28 -20.73
#